data_AF-A0AAJ4XWS0-F1
#
_entry.id   AF-A0AAJ4XWS0-F1
#
_cell.length_a   1.000
_cell.length_b   1.000
_cell.length_c   1.000
_cell.angle_alpha   90.00
_cell.angle_beta   90.00
_cell.angle_gamma   90.00
#
_symmetry.space_group_name_H-M   'P 1'
#
loop_
_entity.id
_entity.type
_entity.pdbx_description
1 polymer ?
#
loop_
_entity_poly.entity_id
_entity_poly.type
_entity_poly.pdbx_seq_one_letter_code
_entity_poly.pdbx_strand_id
1 'polypeptide(L)'
;MSSRVLIAKPGLDGHDRGAKIVARTLRDAGFEVVFTGIRQRVDTIVATALQEDVAVVGLSILSGAHLALTTRVVEGLRAAGAEDIAVVVGGTIPPDDVPRMKAAGAAAVFPTGTPLDAIVAQMRALTAVVPASPATL
;
A
#
# COMPACT_ATOMS: atom_id res chain seq x y z
N MET A 1 -15.56 8.66 -8.63
CA MET A 1 -15.19 8.81 -7.20
C MET A 1 -13.69 8.69 -7.09
N SER A 2 -13.06 9.41 -6.14
CA SER A 2 -11.62 9.25 -5.87
C SER A 2 -11.39 7.97 -5.07
N SER A 3 -10.36 7.21 -5.41
CA SER A 3 -10.00 6.00 -4.66
C SER A 3 -9.14 6.35 -3.46
N ARG A 4 -9.45 5.81 -2.30
CA ARG A 4 -8.70 6.05 -1.07
C ARG A 4 -7.52 5.09 -0.94
N VAL A 5 -6.37 5.62 -0.55
CA VAL A 5 -5.10 4.91 -0.42
C VAL A 5 -4.52 5.14 0.97
N LEU A 6 -4.20 4.07 1.67
CA LEU A 6 -3.43 4.12 2.91
C LEU A 6 -1.94 4.04 2.60
N ILE A 7 -1.14 5.03 3.01
CA ILE A 7 0.32 4.95 2.97
C ILE A 7 0.83 4.73 4.39
N ALA A 8 1.45 3.57 4.61
CA ALA A 8 1.91 3.13 5.91
C ALA A 8 3.39 2.72 5.93
N LYS A 9 3.99 2.84 7.11
CA LYS A 9 5.37 2.44 7.37
C LYS A 9 5.43 1.43 8.51
N PRO A 10 5.48 0.12 8.20
CA PRO A 10 5.51 -0.91 9.23
C PRO A 10 6.86 -1.00 9.94
N GLY A 11 6.84 -1.43 11.20
CA GLY A 11 8.04 -1.80 11.97
C GLY A 11 8.72 -0.61 12.66
N LEU A 12 10.05 -0.57 12.68
CA LEU A 12 10.83 0.48 13.36
C LEU A 12 11.50 1.47 12.39
N ASP A 13 11.23 1.34 11.09
CA ASP A 13 11.84 2.15 10.03
C ASP A 13 11.48 3.63 10.17
N GLY A 14 12.51 4.46 10.35
CA GLY A 14 12.39 5.92 10.46
C GLY A 14 12.45 6.68 9.13
N HIS A 15 12.71 6.01 7.99
CA HIS A 15 12.88 6.68 6.71
C HIS A 15 11.54 7.08 6.07
N ASP A 16 11.12 8.32 6.23
CA ASP A 16 9.80 8.77 5.79
C ASP A 16 9.78 9.59 4.50
N ARG A 17 10.94 10.04 4.01
CA ARG A 17 11.05 10.91 2.82
C ARG A 17 10.32 10.33 1.61
N GLY A 18 10.62 9.08 1.25
CA GLY A 18 10.00 8.42 0.11
C GLY A 18 8.48 8.29 0.27
N ALA A 19 8.02 7.86 1.44
CA ALA A 19 6.59 7.72 1.75
C ALA A 19 5.86 9.07 1.66
N LYS A 20 6.46 10.15 2.17
CA LYS A 20 5.90 11.51 2.09
C LYS A 20 5.81 12.02 0.65
N ILE A 21 6.85 11.77 -0.16
CA ILE A 21 6.85 12.15 -1.59
C ILE A 21 5.76 11.39 -2.34
N VAL A 22 5.66 10.08 -2.16
CA VAL A 22 4.62 9.25 -2.80
C VAL A 22 3.23 9.69 -2.34
N ALA A 23 3.02 9.88 -1.03
CA ALA A 23 1.73 10.34 -0.50
C ALA A 23 1.30 11.71 -1.06
N ARG A 24 2.25 12.62 -1.28
CA ARG A 24 1.97 13.91 -1.94
C ARG A 24 1.67 13.73 -3.43
N THR A 25 2.48 12.93 -4.12
CA THR A 25 2.31 12.65 -5.56
C THR A 25 0.93 12.05 -5.84
N LEU A 26 0.48 11.10 -5.03
CA LEU A 26 -0.85 10.49 -5.18
C LEU A 26 -1.97 11.50 -4.92
N ARG A 27 -1.82 12.38 -3.92
CA ARG A 27 -2.77 13.48 -3.70
C ARG A 27 -2.85 14.43 -4.88
N ASP A 28 -1.70 14.84 -5.41
CA ASP A 28 -1.62 15.71 -6.59
C ASP A 28 -2.23 15.03 -7.84
N ALA A 29 -2.20 13.69 -7.89
CA ALA A 29 -2.87 12.88 -8.92
C ALA A 29 -4.38 12.65 -8.65
N GLY A 30 -4.93 13.17 -7.56
CA GLY A 30 -6.37 13.12 -7.25
C GLY A 30 -6.83 11.92 -6.43
N PHE A 31 -5.93 11.14 -5.82
CA PHE A 31 -6.28 10.12 -4.83
C PHE A 31 -6.54 10.74 -3.45
N GLU A 32 -7.49 10.18 -2.71
CA GLU A 32 -7.61 10.44 -1.26
C GLU A 32 -6.53 9.64 -0.54
N VAL A 33 -5.66 10.30 0.23
CA VAL A 33 -4.52 9.62 0.86
C VAL A 33 -4.57 9.75 2.37
N VAL A 34 -4.64 8.62 3.05
CA VAL A 34 -4.44 8.50 4.50
C VAL A 34 -2.98 8.15 4.74
N PHE A 35 -2.26 8.98 5.51
CA PHE A 35 -0.86 8.72 5.86
C PHE A 35 -0.75 8.45 7.36
N THR A 36 -0.32 7.24 7.73
CA THR A 36 -0.30 6.80 9.13
C THR A 36 0.88 7.35 9.96
N GLY A 37 1.83 8.02 9.32
CA GLY A 37 3.13 8.31 9.92
C GLY A 37 4.05 7.09 9.96
N ILE A 38 5.11 7.18 10.78
CA ILE A 38 6.16 6.16 10.88
C ILE A 38 5.86 5.12 11.95
N ARG A 39 6.58 4.00 11.89
CA ARG A 39 6.66 2.97 12.94
C ARG A 39 5.33 2.35 13.35
N GLN A 40 4.52 2.00 12.37
CA GLN A 40 3.22 1.38 12.60
C GLN A 40 3.35 -0.12 12.82
N ARG A 41 2.50 -0.66 13.69
CA ARG A 41 2.36 -2.11 13.84
C ARG A 41 1.44 -2.66 12.77
N VAL A 42 1.60 -3.94 12.44
CA VAL A 42 0.80 -4.61 11.40
C VAL A 42 -0.70 -4.58 11.74
N ASP A 43 -1.07 -4.86 12.98
CA ASP A 43 -2.46 -4.81 13.47
C ASP A 43 -3.08 -3.43 13.28
N THR A 44 -2.32 -2.37 13.54
CA THR A 44 -2.76 -0.99 13.34
C THR A 44 -2.98 -0.68 11.86
N ILE A 45 -2.07 -1.11 10.97
CA ILE A 45 -2.20 -0.89 9.52
C ILE A 45 -3.46 -1.56 8.99
N VAL A 46 -3.69 -2.83 9.37
CA VAL A 46 -4.89 -3.60 8.94
C VAL A 46 -6.16 -2.92 9.46
N ALA A 47 -6.20 -2.57 10.75
CA ALA A 47 -7.36 -1.90 11.33
C ALA A 47 -7.66 -0.56 10.64
N THR A 48 -6.65 0.27 10.37
CA THR A 48 -6.83 1.55 9.67
C THR A 48 -7.29 1.33 8.23
N ALA A 49 -6.77 0.34 7.52
CA ALA A 49 -7.19 0.05 6.15
C ALA A 49 -8.69 -0.26 6.07
N LEU A 50 -9.21 -1.03 7.04
CA LEU A 50 -10.63 -1.38 7.14
C LEU A 50 -11.48 -0.17 7.56
N GLN A 51 -11.05 0.57 8.58
CA GLN A 51 -11.77 1.74 9.11
C GLN A 51 -11.92 2.83 8.06
N GLU A 52 -10.88 3.04 7.27
CA GLU A 52 -10.84 4.06 6.24
C GLU A 52 -11.42 3.57 4.91
N ASP A 53 -11.81 2.30 4.78
CA ASP A 53 -12.36 1.72 3.54
C ASP A 53 -11.46 2.00 2.33
N VAL A 54 -10.18 1.64 2.45
CA VAL A 54 -9.18 1.95 1.41
C VAL A 54 -9.17 0.90 0.31
N ALA A 55 -9.00 1.33 -0.93
CA ALA A 55 -8.82 0.42 -2.06
C ALA A 55 -7.41 -0.17 -2.12
N VAL A 56 -6.41 0.57 -1.59
CA VAL A 56 -5.00 0.17 -1.64
C VAL A 56 -4.28 0.51 -0.35
N VAL A 57 -3.46 -0.42 0.15
CA VAL A 57 -2.46 -0.20 1.18
C VAL A 57 -1.07 -0.15 0.54
N GLY A 58 -0.43 1.00 0.59
CA GLY A 58 0.96 1.22 0.21
C GLY A 58 1.91 1.13 1.41
N LEU A 59 2.75 0.11 1.43
CA LEU A 59 3.79 -0.08 2.45
C LEU A 59 5.12 0.52 1.99
N SER A 60 5.72 1.38 2.81
CA SER A 60 7.07 1.89 2.58
C SER A 60 8.07 1.26 3.55
N ILE A 61 8.97 0.42 3.03
CA ILE A 61 9.88 -0.42 3.82
C ILE A 61 11.32 -0.26 3.34
N LEU A 62 12.19 0.25 4.20
CA LEU A 62 13.63 0.40 3.92
C LEU A 62 14.50 -0.40 4.91
N SER A 63 13.89 -1.20 5.78
CA SER A 63 14.57 -1.95 6.86
C SER A 63 15.07 -3.34 6.49
N GLY A 64 14.88 -3.78 5.24
CA GLY A 64 15.17 -5.16 4.81
C GLY A 64 14.16 -6.21 5.29
N ALA A 65 13.12 -5.79 6.03
CA ALA A 65 12.04 -6.67 6.50
C ALA A 65 10.84 -6.70 5.54
N HIS A 66 11.02 -6.34 4.26
CA HIS A 66 9.95 -6.18 3.27
C HIS A 66 9.11 -7.44 3.09
N LEU A 67 9.72 -8.61 2.97
CA LEU A 67 8.98 -9.87 2.79
C LEU A 67 8.12 -10.19 4.00
N ALA A 68 8.74 -10.30 5.18
CA ALA A 68 8.04 -10.65 6.42
C ALA A 68 6.92 -9.66 6.77
N LEU A 69 7.15 -8.35 6.62
CA LEU A 69 6.13 -7.35 6.95
C LEU A 69 4.99 -7.32 5.93
N THR A 70 5.30 -7.50 4.65
CA THR A 70 4.26 -7.55 3.61
C THR A 70 3.38 -8.77 3.77
N THR A 71 3.99 -9.96 3.95
CA THR A 71 3.25 -11.20 4.20
C THR A 71 2.28 -11.03 5.37
N ARG A 72 2.74 -10.48 6.50
CA ARG A 72 1.90 -10.29 7.68
C ARG A 72 0.74 -9.30 7.46
N VAL A 73 0.95 -8.25 6.67
CA VAL A 73 -0.14 -7.30 6.34
C VAL A 73 -1.17 -7.96 5.43
N VAL A 74 -0.72 -8.68 4.39
CA VAL A 74 -1.60 -9.41 3.46
C VAL A 74 -2.41 -10.47 4.21
N GLU A 75 -1.76 -11.27 5.06
CA GLU A 75 -2.43 -12.28 5.90
C GLU A 75 -3.42 -11.64 6.87
N GLY A 76 -3.08 -10.49 7.46
CA GLY A 76 -3.97 -9.75 8.35
C GLY A 76 -5.22 -9.23 7.64
N LEU A 77 -5.07 -8.67 6.44
CA LEU A 77 -6.21 -8.23 5.61
C LEU A 77 -7.09 -9.41 5.21
N ARG A 78 -6.48 -10.53 4.78
CA ARG A 78 -7.22 -11.77 4.48
C ARG A 78 -7.99 -12.30 5.69
N ALA A 79 -7.35 -12.36 6.85
CA ALA A 79 -7.99 -12.84 8.08
C ALA A 79 -9.18 -11.95 8.50
N ALA A 80 -9.17 -10.67 8.10
CA ALA A 80 -10.26 -9.73 8.30
C ALA A 80 -11.32 -9.74 7.18
N GLY A 81 -11.18 -10.60 6.16
CA GLY A 81 -12.11 -10.70 5.04
C GLY A 81 -11.96 -9.60 3.98
N ALA A 82 -10.84 -8.86 3.97
CA ALA A 82 -10.58 -7.72 3.08
C ALA A 82 -9.52 -8.05 2.02
N GLU A 83 -9.70 -9.17 1.32
CA GLU A 83 -8.79 -9.63 0.25
C GLU A 83 -8.86 -8.77 -1.02
N ASP A 84 -9.88 -7.91 -1.12
CA ASP A 84 -10.09 -6.94 -2.18
C ASP A 84 -9.19 -5.70 -2.05
N ILE A 85 -8.66 -5.43 -0.86
CA ILE A 85 -7.71 -4.33 -0.63
C ILE A 85 -6.34 -4.72 -1.19
N ALA A 86 -5.92 -4.04 -2.26
CA ALA A 86 -4.63 -4.31 -2.89
C ALA A 86 -3.47 -3.85 -1.98
N VAL A 87 -2.43 -4.68 -1.83
CA VAL A 87 -1.21 -4.31 -1.12
C VAL A 87 -0.09 -4.00 -2.12
N VAL A 88 0.43 -2.79 -2.08
CA VAL A 88 1.62 -2.39 -2.86
C VAL A 88 2.78 -2.06 -1.93
N VAL A 89 4.01 -2.29 -2.39
CA VAL A 89 5.20 -2.12 -1.54
C VAL A 89 6.24 -1.29 -2.26
N GLY A 90 6.83 -0.31 -1.56
CA GLY A 90 7.98 0.43 -2.05
C GLY A 90 9.10 0.55 -1.04
N GLY A 91 10.31 0.88 -1.54
CA GLY A 91 11.50 1.08 -0.73
C GLY A 91 12.71 0.30 -1.23
N THR A 92 13.66 0.02 -0.34
CA THR A 92 14.90 -0.69 -0.70
C THR A 92 14.63 -2.19 -0.80
N ILE A 93 14.23 -2.63 -1.99
CA ILE A 93 13.82 -4.01 -2.27
C ILE A 93 14.80 -4.61 -3.29
N PRO A 94 15.52 -5.70 -2.94
CA PRO A 94 16.37 -6.40 -3.90
C PRO A 94 15.54 -6.90 -5.10
N PRO A 95 16.07 -6.81 -6.34
CA PRO A 95 15.35 -7.29 -7.54
C PRO A 95 14.88 -8.74 -7.41
N ASP A 96 15.71 -9.60 -6.84
CA ASP A 96 15.42 -11.04 -6.66
C ASP A 96 14.31 -11.32 -5.64
N ASP A 97 14.00 -10.36 -4.77
CA ASP A 97 12.87 -10.48 -3.83
C ASP A 97 11.54 -10.03 -4.44
N VAL A 98 11.54 -9.30 -5.56
CA VAL A 98 10.29 -8.83 -6.20
C VAL A 98 9.34 -9.99 -6.55
N PRO A 99 9.79 -11.10 -7.17
CA PRO A 99 8.92 -12.25 -7.42
C PRO A 99 8.36 -12.86 -6.12
N ARG A 100 9.18 -12.92 -5.06
CA ARG A 100 8.77 -13.46 -3.75
C ARG A 100 7.72 -12.59 -3.08
N MET A 101 7.87 -11.27 -3.19
CA MET A 101 6.90 -10.30 -2.69
C MET A 101 5.55 -10.43 -3.40
N LYS A 102 5.56 -10.61 -4.73
CA LYS A 102 4.33 -10.86 -5.50
C LYS A 102 3.68 -12.19 -5.10
N ALA A 103 4.47 -13.25 -4.94
CA ALA A 103 3.97 -14.55 -4.46
C ALA A 103 3.39 -14.47 -3.04
N ALA A 104 3.90 -13.56 -2.20
CA ALA A 104 3.37 -13.27 -0.88
C ALA A 104 2.10 -12.39 -0.88
N GLY A 105 1.60 -11.99 -2.05
CA GLY A 105 0.35 -11.23 -2.21
C GLY A 105 0.52 -9.73 -2.46
N ALA A 106 1.73 -9.23 -2.71
CA ALA A 106 1.89 -7.85 -3.16
C ALA A 106 1.39 -7.69 -4.61
N ALA A 107 0.42 -6.79 -4.82
CA ALA A 107 -0.13 -6.45 -6.13
C ALA A 107 0.88 -5.69 -7.01
N ALA A 108 1.74 -4.88 -6.40
CA ALA A 108 2.84 -4.19 -7.08
C ALA A 108 4.02 -3.94 -6.14
N VAL A 109 5.21 -3.84 -6.71
CA VAL A 109 6.46 -3.58 -5.99
C VAL A 109 7.23 -2.46 -6.69
N PHE A 110 7.63 -1.44 -5.93
CA PHE A 110 8.28 -0.22 -6.40
C PHE A 110 9.63 -0.02 -5.70
N PRO A 111 10.72 -0.62 -6.22
CA PRO A 111 12.05 -0.39 -5.68
C PRO A 111 12.45 1.09 -5.69
N THR A 112 13.39 1.47 -4.83
CA THR A 112 13.98 2.82 -4.82
C THR A 112 14.42 3.23 -6.23
N GLY A 113 14.04 4.44 -6.64
CA GLY A 113 14.30 4.96 -7.99
C GLY A 113 13.16 4.76 -8.99
N THR A 114 12.08 4.06 -8.60
CA THR A 114 10.85 3.96 -9.43
C THR A 114 10.32 5.37 -9.76
N PRO A 115 10.09 5.68 -11.05
CA PRO A 115 9.48 6.95 -11.46
C PRO A 115 8.10 7.18 -10.83
N LEU A 116 7.82 8.41 -10.41
CA LEU A 116 6.59 8.75 -9.69
C LEU A 116 5.33 8.59 -10.56
N ASP A 117 5.44 8.90 -11.85
CA ASP A 117 4.40 8.70 -12.85
C ASP A 117 4.06 7.21 -13.03
N ALA A 118 5.06 6.32 -13.01
CA ALA A 118 4.84 4.88 -13.05
C ALA A 118 4.06 4.38 -11.82
N ILE A 119 4.35 4.92 -10.63
CA ILE A 119 3.59 4.63 -9.41
C ILE A 119 2.13 5.07 -9.59
N VAL A 120 1.89 6.32 -10.02
CA VAL A 120 0.54 6.84 -10.25
C VAL A 120 -0.22 5.99 -11.27
N ALA A 121 0.40 5.63 -12.39
CA ALA A 121 -0.22 4.81 -13.43
C ALA A 121 -0.65 3.44 -12.88
N GLN A 122 0.24 2.78 -12.13
CA GLN A 122 -0.06 1.48 -11.53
C GLN A 122 -1.18 1.59 -10.48
N MET A 123 -1.17 2.63 -9.64
CA MET A 123 -2.22 2.86 -8.66
C MET A 123 -3.57 3.07 -9.32
N ARG A 124 -3.63 3.80 -10.44
CA ARG A 124 -4.87 3.95 -11.22
C ARG A 124 -5.35 2.61 -11.79
N ALA A 125 -4.44 1.79 -12.30
CA ALA A 125 -4.79 0.48 -12.84
C ALA A 125 -5.39 -0.44 -11.75
N LEU A 126 -4.81 -0.42 -10.54
CA LEU A 126 -5.31 -1.19 -9.40
C LEU A 126 -6.68 -0.70 -8.90
N THR A 127 -6.99 0.59 -9.06
CA THR A 127 -8.26 1.15 -8.59
C THR A 127 -9.28 1.39 -9.71
N ALA A 128 -8.97 1.02 -10.95
CA ALA A 128 -9.85 1.21 -12.11
C ALA A 128 -11.10 0.29 -12.08
N VAL A 129 -11.17 -0.65 -11.15
CA VAL A 129 -12.31 -1.58 -11.03
C VAL A 129 -12.74 -1.71 -9.56
N VAL A 130 -13.71 -0.89 -9.15
CA VAL A 130 -14.82 -1.30 -8.26
C VAL A 130 -16.05 -0.43 -8.60
N PRO A 131 -17.00 -0.89 -9.42
CA PRO A 131 -18.37 -0.41 -9.29
C PRO A 131 -18.92 -1.04 -8.01
N ALA A 132 -18.88 -0.30 -6.90
CA ALA A 132 -19.73 -0.64 -5.76
C ALA A 132 -21.17 -0.48 -6.27
N SER A 133 -21.91 -1.60 -6.25
CA SER A 133 -23.33 -1.64 -6.60
C SER A 133 -24.06 -0.48 -5.94
N PRO A 134 -24.93 0.26 -6.65
CA PRO A 134 -25.76 1.26 -5.99
C PRO A 134 -26.58 0.53 -4.92
N ALA A 135 -26.43 0.94 -3.67
CA ALA A 135 -27.31 0.51 -2.61
C ALA A 135 -28.75 0.83 -3.04
N THR A 136 -29.53 -0.23 -3.25
CA THR A 136 -30.95 -0.15 -3.57
C THR A 136 -31.66 0.64 -2.47
N LEU A 137 -32.38 1.69 -2.88
CA LEU A 137 -33.33 2.45 -2.07
C LEU A 137 -34.51 1.59 -1.61
#